data_AF-A0A1G2VGA0-F1
#
_entry.id   AF-A0A1G2VGA0-F1
#
_cell.length_a   1.000
_cell.length_b   1.000
_cell.length_c   1.000
_cell.angle_alpha   90.00
_cell.angle_beta   90.00
_cell.angle_gamma   90.00
#
_symmetry.space_group_name_H-M   'P 1'
#
loop_
_entity.id
_entity.type
_entity.pdbx_description
1 polymer ?
#
loop_
_entity_poly.entity_id
_entity_poly.type
_entity_poly.pdbx_seq_one_letter_code
_entity_poly.pdbx_strand_id
1 'polypeptide(L)'
;MKLFREYQQASLVMTADDALEAALGRAIERYRITHVLESGTAEGTGSTQMIAKCFGERTPEAFVTIEANWERWRTARRNLARWPFIKCIWGQTVPVNEAVDFIAHDEAILHHERYPDLFIDDVDDPVGFYTAECRGERQRSSWLTLAEYVDRMFRHSGDRVLGQWLERMKEKRPLVVLDSAGGIGVLEYRIVIEQLGGTPYFLLLDDVHHLKHFRSLQDIKHQPSFSILGESAEHGWVLAAHRDERANK
;
A
#
# COMPACT_ATOMS: atom_id res chain seq x y z
N MET A 1 16.28 5.79 16.10
CA MET A 1 15.68 5.11 14.94
C MET A 1 16.76 4.37 14.18
N LYS A 2 16.35 3.40 13.37
CA LYS A 2 17.23 2.68 12.46
C LYS A 2 16.98 3.18 11.04
N LEU A 3 18.03 3.40 10.26
CA LEU A 3 17.86 3.77 8.87
C LEU A 3 17.36 2.54 8.09
N PHE A 4 16.26 2.69 7.35
CA PHE A 4 15.64 1.57 6.63
C PHE A 4 16.62 0.91 5.63
N ARG A 5 17.45 1.73 4.96
CA ARG A 5 18.51 1.25 4.04
C ARG A 5 19.56 0.33 4.68
N GLU A 6 19.69 0.33 6.01
CA GLU A 6 20.67 -0.49 6.75
C GLU A 6 20.10 -1.85 7.16
N TYR A 7 18.79 -2.06 6.96
CA TYR A 7 18.14 -3.32 7.29
C TYR A 7 18.44 -4.35 6.21
N GLN A 8 19.18 -5.42 6.55
CA GLN A 8 19.54 -6.49 5.60
C GLN A 8 18.32 -7.26 5.08
N GLN A 9 17.21 -7.21 5.82
CA GLN A 9 15.91 -7.75 5.46
C GLN A 9 14.93 -6.65 4.98
N ALA A 10 15.40 -5.42 4.71
CA ALA A 10 14.69 -4.46 3.87
C ALA A 10 14.77 -4.96 2.42
N SER A 11 14.22 -6.15 2.19
CA SER A 11 13.82 -6.51 0.85
C SER A 11 12.84 -5.43 0.43
N LEU A 12 13.24 -4.61 -0.54
CA LEU A 12 12.39 -3.73 -1.35
C LEU A 12 11.19 -4.45 -2.01
N VAL A 13 10.93 -5.71 -1.63
CA VAL A 13 10.05 -6.66 -2.29
C VAL A 13 9.49 -7.64 -1.24
N MET A 14 8.20 -7.55 -0.94
CA MET A 14 7.45 -8.51 -0.09
C MET A 14 7.52 -9.98 -0.59
N THR A 15 8.07 -10.24 -1.77
CA THR A 15 7.94 -11.50 -2.54
C THR A 15 8.73 -12.70 -2.03
N ALA A 16 9.50 -12.57 -0.97
CA ALA A 16 10.35 -13.65 -0.46
C ALA A 16 9.80 -14.34 0.80
N ASP A 17 8.62 -13.94 1.29
CA ASP A 17 8.03 -14.53 2.49
C ASP A 17 6.95 -15.59 2.13
N ASP A 18 7.35 -16.87 2.21
CA ASP A 18 6.47 -18.02 2.01
C ASP A 18 5.27 -18.02 2.97
N ALA A 19 5.43 -17.45 4.17
CA ALA A 19 4.36 -17.38 5.16
C ALA A 19 3.31 -16.34 4.77
N LEU A 20 3.72 -15.21 4.18
CA LEU A 20 2.79 -14.22 3.62
C LEU A 20 2.01 -14.80 2.45
N GLU A 21 2.70 -15.42 1.48
CA GLU A 21 2.06 -16.04 0.31
C GLU A 21 1.05 -17.11 0.76
N ALA A 22 1.42 -17.95 1.73
CA ALA A 22 0.53 -18.96 2.30
C ALA A 22 -0.67 -18.34 3.04
N ALA A 23 -0.47 -17.23 3.79
CA ALA A 23 -1.54 -16.53 4.49
C ALA A 23 -2.54 -15.90 3.50
N LEU A 24 -2.04 -15.22 2.46
CA LEU A 24 -2.86 -14.65 1.38
C LEU A 24 -3.63 -15.73 0.62
N GLY A 25 -2.96 -16.81 0.22
CA GLY A 25 -3.61 -17.92 -0.47
C GLY A 25 -4.75 -18.54 0.35
N ARG A 26 -4.53 -18.77 1.65
CA ARG A 26 -5.58 -19.24 2.57
C ARG A 26 -6.73 -18.25 2.69
N ALA A 27 -6.43 -16.95 2.82
CA ALA A 27 -7.45 -15.92 2.95
C ALA A 27 -8.31 -15.79 1.68
N ILE A 28 -7.68 -15.70 0.51
CA ILE A 28 -8.37 -15.61 -0.78
C ILE A 28 -9.29 -16.81 -0.99
N GLU A 29 -8.83 -18.03 -0.66
CA GLU A 29 -9.65 -19.24 -0.78
C GLU A 29 -10.80 -19.28 0.24
N ARG A 30 -10.50 -19.13 1.53
CA ARG A 30 -11.47 -19.25 2.63
C ARG A 30 -12.57 -18.20 2.52
N TYR A 31 -12.19 -16.97 2.20
CA TYR A 31 -13.12 -15.84 2.19
C TYR A 31 -13.70 -15.52 0.82
N ARG A 32 -13.21 -16.18 -0.24
CA ARG A 32 -13.62 -15.93 -1.64
C ARG A 32 -13.43 -14.46 -2.01
N ILE A 33 -12.25 -13.92 -1.71
CA ILE A 33 -11.91 -12.54 -2.07
C ILE A 33 -11.90 -12.42 -3.58
N THR A 34 -12.66 -11.47 -4.14
CA THR A 34 -12.71 -11.20 -5.59
C THR A 34 -12.33 -9.78 -5.96
N HIS A 35 -12.14 -8.90 -4.97
CA HIS A 35 -11.82 -7.50 -5.16
C HIS A 35 -10.53 -7.16 -4.40
N VAL A 36 -9.56 -6.58 -5.11
CA VAL A 36 -8.29 -6.13 -4.55
C VAL A 36 -8.06 -4.67 -4.91
N LEU A 37 -7.68 -3.88 -3.91
CA LEU A 37 -7.24 -2.50 -4.06
C LEU A 37 -5.88 -2.32 -3.38
N GLU A 38 -4.87 -1.96 -4.15
CA GLU A 38 -3.50 -1.79 -3.67
C GLU A 38 -3.01 -0.35 -3.90
N SER A 39 -2.34 0.24 -2.90
CA SER A 39 -1.47 1.40 -3.08
C SER A 39 -0.01 0.97 -3.13
N GLY A 40 0.79 1.61 -3.99
CA GLY A 40 2.23 1.40 -4.05
C GLY A 40 2.69 0.29 -5.01
N THR A 41 2.21 0.29 -6.26
CA THR A 41 2.58 -0.75 -7.24
C THR A 41 4.09 -0.91 -7.45
N ALA A 42 4.86 0.18 -7.34
CA ALA A 42 6.26 0.26 -7.74
C ALA A 42 6.47 -0.29 -9.16
N GLU A 43 7.33 -1.30 -9.34
CA GLU A 43 7.56 -1.96 -10.63
C GLU A 43 6.62 -3.14 -10.88
N GLY A 44 5.64 -3.39 -10.00
CA GLY A 44 4.66 -4.47 -10.11
C GLY A 44 5.23 -5.87 -9.89
N THR A 45 6.50 -5.99 -9.51
CA THR A 45 7.18 -7.29 -9.28
C THR A 45 7.07 -7.76 -7.84
N GLY A 46 6.56 -6.91 -6.94
CA GLY A 46 6.43 -7.13 -5.51
C GLY A 46 5.09 -7.75 -5.09
N SER A 47 4.45 -7.11 -4.11
CA SER A 47 3.12 -7.43 -3.56
C SER A 47 2.08 -7.71 -4.64
N THR A 48 1.99 -6.83 -5.66
CA THR A 48 1.05 -6.98 -6.77
C THR A 48 1.14 -8.35 -7.45
N GLN A 49 2.37 -8.77 -7.78
CA GLN A 49 2.62 -10.04 -8.45
C GLN A 49 2.39 -11.23 -7.52
N MET A 50 2.75 -11.13 -6.24
CA MET A 50 2.48 -12.20 -5.27
C MET A 50 0.97 -12.45 -5.15
N ILE A 51 0.18 -11.38 -4.96
CA ILE A 51 -1.27 -11.49 -4.84
C ILE A 51 -1.88 -12.07 -6.12
N ALA A 52 -1.42 -11.63 -7.30
CA ALA A 52 -1.87 -12.16 -8.57
C ALA A 52 -1.62 -13.66 -8.72
N LYS A 53 -0.48 -14.17 -8.23
CA LYS A 53 -0.19 -15.62 -8.19
C LYS A 53 -1.13 -16.38 -7.26
N CYS A 54 -1.50 -15.80 -6.11
CA CYS A 54 -2.40 -16.43 -5.14
C CYS A 54 -3.81 -16.71 -5.72
N PHE A 55 -4.21 -15.99 -6.76
CA PHE A 55 -5.45 -16.28 -7.49
C PHE A 55 -5.38 -17.54 -8.37
N GLY A 56 -4.16 -17.96 -8.76
CA GLY A 56 -3.94 -19.11 -9.64
C GLY A 56 -4.63 -18.92 -10.99
N GLU A 57 -5.49 -19.87 -11.37
CA GLU A 57 -6.29 -19.82 -12.60
C GLU A 57 -7.56 -18.96 -12.46
N ARG A 58 -7.90 -18.52 -11.25
CA ARG A 58 -9.09 -17.70 -11.03
C ARG A 58 -8.81 -16.25 -11.42
N THR A 59 -9.80 -15.62 -12.01
CA THR A 59 -9.77 -14.19 -12.28
C THR A 59 -10.56 -13.46 -11.21
N PRO A 60 -9.96 -12.55 -10.42
CA PRO A 60 -10.73 -11.67 -9.54
C PRO A 60 -11.67 -10.78 -10.38
N GLU A 61 -12.79 -10.37 -9.79
CA GLU A 61 -13.72 -9.43 -10.43
C GLU A 61 -13.07 -8.05 -10.61
N ALA A 62 -12.21 -7.65 -9.67
CA ALA A 62 -11.40 -6.45 -9.78
C ALA A 62 -10.07 -6.60 -9.05
N PHE A 63 -8.97 -6.28 -9.73
CA PHE A 63 -7.68 -6.04 -9.08
C PHE A 63 -7.15 -4.70 -9.57
N VAL A 64 -7.18 -3.70 -8.69
CA VAL A 64 -6.68 -2.35 -8.95
C VAL A 64 -5.43 -2.10 -8.13
N THR A 65 -4.41 -1.56 -8.77
CA THR A 65 -3.19 -1.09 -8.09
C THR A 65 -2.87 0.33 -8.51
N ILE A 66 -2.40 1.16 -7.58
CA ILE A 66 -2.19 2.59 -7.77
C ILE A 66 -0.71 2.92 -7.63
N GLU A 67 -0.16 3.60 -8.64
CA GLU A 67 1.20 4.10 -8.64
C GLU A 67 1.22 5.60 -8.97
N ALA A 68 1.93 6.38 -8.15
CA ALA A 68 2.06 7.82 -8.30
C ALA A 68 3.15 8.21 -9.32
N ASN A 69 4.19 7.40 -9.43
CA ASN A 69 5.34 7.63 -10.29
C ASN A 69 5.09 7.10 -11.71
N TRP A 70 5.18 8.01 -12.69
CA TRP A 70 4.93 7.69 -14.10
C TRP A 70 5.83 6.57 -14.65
N GLU A 71 7.13 6.63 -14.39
CA GLU A 71 8.09 5.65 -14.92
C GLU A 71 7.90 4.28 -14.27
N ARG A 72 7.64 4.25 -12.96
CA ARG A 72 7.29 3.03 -12.23
C ARG A 72 5.98 2.43 -12.74
N TRP A 73 4.93 3.24 -12.89
CA TRP A 73 3.65 2.81 -13.46
C TRP A 73 3.81 2.20 -14.85
N ARG A 74 4.61 2.84 -15.72
CA ARG A 74 4.88 2.37 -17.07
C ARG A 74 5.62 1.03 -17.06
N THR A 75 6.54 0.86 -16.12
CA THR A 75 7.30 -0.39 -15.91
C THR A 75 6.38 -1.48 -15.35
N ALA A 76 5.59 -1.19 -14.32
CA ALA A 76 4.60 -2.09 -13.75
C ALA A 76 3.62 -2.61 -14.79
N ARG A 77 3.08 -1.75 -15.66
CA ARG A 77 2.19 -2.18 -16.74
C ARG A 77 2.81 -3.20 -17.68
N ARG A 78 4.11 -3.12 -17.94
CA ARG A 78 4.82 -4.12 -18.76
C ARG A 78 5.04 -5.41 -17.99
N ASN A 79 5.51 -5.31 -16.74
CA ASN A 79 5.79 -6.47 -15.90
C ASN A 79 4.52 -7.28 -15.58
N LEU A 80 3.39 -6.59 -15.41
CA LEU A 80 2.10 -7.17 -15.07
C LEU A 80 1.26 -7.58 -16.29
N ALA A 81 1.76 -7.40 -17.52
CA ALA A 81 1.01 -7.66 -18.75
C ALA A 81 0.49 -9.12 -18.87
N ARG A 82 1.12 -10.08 -18.17
CA ARG A 82 0.68 -11.48 -18.13
C ARG A 82 -0.61 -11.70 -17.32
N TRP A 83 -0.99 -10.75 -16.46
CA TRP A 83 -2.23 -10.78 -15.68
C TRP A 83 -3.17 -9.68 -16.21
N PRO A 84 -3.95 -9.96 -17.28
CA PRO A 84 -4.78 -8.96 -17.94
C PRO A 84 -5.90 -8.41 -17.05
N PHE A 85 -6.20 -9.07 -15.93
CA PHE A 85 -7.17 -8.62 -14.93
C PHE A 85 -6.64 -7.50 -14.02
N ILE A 86 -5.33 -7.24 -14.00
CA ILE A 86 -4.75 -6.20 -13.14
C ILE A 86 -4.86 -4.84 -13.83
N LYS A 87 -5.56 -3.92 -13.17
CA LYS A 87 -5.70 -2.53 -13.60
C LYS A 87 -4.70 -1.66 -12.85
N CYS A 88 -3.59 -1.32 -13.51
CA CYS A 88 -2.61 -0.36 -13.02
C CYS A 88 -3.08 1.08 -13.28
N ILE A 89 -3.41 1.80 -12.22
CA ILE A 89 -3.82 3.20 -12.25
C ILE A 89 -2.61 4.08 -11.99
N TRP A 90 -2.43 5.09 -12.84
CA TRP A 90 -1.48 6.15 -12.56
C TRP A 90 -2.22 7.33 -11.92
N GLY A 91 -1.85 7.66 -10.69
CA GLY A 91 -2.48 8.73 -9.92
C GLY A 91 -2.04 8.72 -8.46
N GLN A 92 -2.47 9.73 -7.72
CA GLN A 92 -2.12 9.88 -6.30
C GLN A 92 -3.20 9.22 -5.42
N THR A 93 -2.78 8.43 -4.43
CA THR A 93 -3.69 7.80 -3.46
C THR A 93 -4.39 8.87 -2.62
N VAL A 94 -3.64 9.88 -2.18
CA VAL A 94 -4.07 11.05 -1.42
C VAL A 94 -3.63 12.33 -2.15
N PRO A 95 -4.41 13.43 -2.14
CA PRO A 95 -3.94 14.70 -2.68
C PRO A 95 -2.61 15.16 -2.07
N VAL A 96 -1.70 15.65 -2.90
CA VAL A 96 -0.33 16.02 -2.48
C VAL A 96 -0.34 17.06 -1.37
N ASN A 97 -1.25 18.04 -1.42
CA ASN A 97 -1.38 19.06 -0.38
C ASN A 97 -1.80 18.46 0.98
N GLU A 98 -2.70 17.49 0.98
CA GLU A 98 -3.16 16.78 2.19
C GLU A 98 -2.05 15.88 2.75
N ALA A 99 -1.31 15.19 1.87
CA ALA A 99 -0.14 14.39 2.25
C ALA A 99 0.96 15.26 2.89
N VAL A 100 1.30 16.39 2.26
CA VAL A 100 2.31 17.33 2.78
C VAL A 100 1.87 17.98 4.09
N ASP A 101 0.60 18.35 4.19
CA ASP A 101 0.04 18.90 5.44
C ASP A 101 0.10 17.86 6.57
N PHE A 102 -0.24 16.60 6.29
CA PHE A 102 -0.09 15.52 7.24
C PHE A 102 1.37 15.35 7.69
N ILE A 103 2.32 15.27 6.75
CA ILE A 103 3.75 15.09 7.05
C ILE A 103 4.27 16.21 7.96
N ALA A 104 3.86 17.45 7.69
CA ALA A 104 4.30 18.62 8.44
C ALA A 104 3.80 18.66 9.90
N HIS A 105 2.72 17.94 10.20
CA HIS A 105 2.06 17.95 11.52
C HIS A 105 2.05 16.59 12.22
N ASP A 106 2.61 15.55 11.60
CA ASP A 106 2.58 14.22 12.17
C ASP A 106 3.56 14.08 13.32
N GLU A 107 3.05 13.85 14.53
CA GLU A 107 3.84 13.69 15.75
C GLU A 107 4.90 12.60 15.67
N ALA A 108 4.67 11.52 14.92
CA ALA A 108 5.64 10.44 14.81
C ALA A 108 6.80 10.82 13.87
N ILE A 109 6.54 11.59 12.81
CA ILE A 109 7.58 12.17 11.93
C ILE A 109 8.36 13.26 12.67
N LEU A 110 7.68 14.19 13.33
CA LEU A 110 8.29 15.32 14.03
C LEU A 110 9.11 14.91 15.27
N HIS A 111 8.71 13.82 15.92
CA HIS A 111 9.36 13.28 17.12
C HIS A 111 9.84 11.84 16.93
N HIS A 112 10.38 11.57 15.74
CA HIS A 112 10.80 10.23 15.32
C HIS A 112 11.91 9.65 16.24
N GLU A 113 12.69 10.50 16.91
CA GLU A 113 13.67 10.12 17.92
C GLU A 113 13.09 9.34 19.11
N ARG A 114 11.78 9.51 19.39
CA ARG A 114 11.08 8.78 20.46
C ARG A 114 10.85 7.29 20.14
N TYR A 115 11.13 6.88 18.91
CA TYR A 115 10.91 5.51 18.43
C TYR A 115 12.23 4.86 18.00
N PRO A 116 13.15 4.58 18.95
CA PRO A 116 14.51 4.14 18.61
C PRO A 116 14.55 2.82 17.83
N ASP A 117 13.56 1.96 18.04
CA ASP A 117 13.50 0.62 17.46
C ASP A 117 12.85 0.55 16.08
N LEU A 118 12.19 1.62 15.64
CA LEU A 118 11.52 1.70 14.34
C LEU A 118 12.46 2.16 13.23
N PHE A 119 12.10 1.78 12.01
CA PHE A 119 12.79 2.23 10.81
C PHE A 119 12.23 3.54 10.26
N ILE A 120 13.11 4.32 9.65
CA ILE A 120 12.79 5.55 8.90
C ILE A 120 13.72 5.68 7.69
N ASP A 121 13.24 6.32 6.63
CA ASP A 121 14.01 6.53 5.42
C ASP A 121 15.08 7.62 5.55
N ASP A 122 14.84 8.61 6.41
CA ASP A 122 15.78 9.71 6.69
C ASP A 122 15.65 10.15 8.15
N VAL A 123 16.78 10.22 8.86
CA VAL A 123 16.85 10.65 10.27
C VAL A 123 17.21 12.12 10.42
N ASP A 124 17.79 12.73 9.39
CA ASP A 124 18.33 14.09 9.47
C ASP A 124 17.24 15.12 9.10
N ASP A 125 16.45 14.84 8.07
CA ASP A 125 15.31 15.67 7.63
C ASP A 125 14.15 14.81 7.08
N PRO A 126 13.41 14.08 7.94
CA PRO A 126 12.32 13.22 7.50
C PRO A 126 11.16 14.01 6.87
N VAL A 127 10.87 15.22 7.38
CA VAL A 127 9.81 16.07 6.84
C VAL A 127 10.14 16.48 5.41
N GLY A 128 11.34 17.00 5.16
CA GLY A 128 11.80 17.37 3.83
C GLY A 128 11.88 16.17 2.89
N PHE A 129 12.40 15.03 3.39
CA PHE A 129 12.48 13.78 2.63
C PHE A 129 11.12 13.32 2.12
N TYR A 130 10.14 13.14 3.00
CA TYR A 130 8.82 12.63 2.63
C TYR A 130 8.02 13.67 1.81
N THR A 131 8.17 14.96 2.12
CA THR A 131 7.56 16.04 1.32
C THR A 131 8.05 16.01 -0.12
N ALA A 132 9.36 15.88 -0.33
CA ALA A 132 9.96 15.80 -1.67
C ALA A 132 9.51 14.54 -2.42
N GLU A 133 9.35 13.41 -1.71
CA GLU A 133 8.82 12.17 -2.27
C GLU A 133 7.36 12.33 -2.74
N CYS A 134 6.45 12.85 -1.90
CA CYS A 134 5.06 13.07 -2.25
C CYS A 134 4.89 14.06 -3.42
N ARG A 135 5.77 15.05 -3.54
CA ARG A 135 5.78 16.00 -4.67
C ARG A 135 6.38 15.42 -5.95
N GLY A 136 7.00 14.25 -5.88
CA GLY A 136 7.70 13.64 -7.01
C GLY A 136 8.99 14.39 -7.40
N GLU A 137 9.57 15.20 -6.51
CA GLU A 137 10.78 15.99 -6.78
C GLU A 137 12.03 15.11 -6.98
N ARG A 138 11.96 13.85 -6.55
CA ARG A 138 12.99 12.82 -6.79
C ARG A 138 12.83 12.06 -8.10
N GLN A 139 11.82 12.37 -8.91
CA GLN A 139 11.66 11.78 -10.23
C GLN A 139 12.67 12.42 -11.18
N ARG A 140 13.73 11.68 -11.55
CA ARG A 140 14.68 12.11 -12.58
C ARG A 140 13.91 12.27 -13.90
N SER A 141 13.74 13.50 -14.34
CA SER A 141 13.15 13.84 -15.63
C SER A 141 14.11 13.45 -16.75
N SER A 142 13.92 12.24 -17.29
CA SER A 142 14.37 11.92 -18.64
C SER A 142 13.65 12.84 -19.63
N TRP A 143 14.33 13.24 -20.71
CA TRP A 143 13.70 13.94 -21.82
C TRP A 143 12.50 13.13 -22.35
N LEU A 144 11.29 13.59 -22.06
CA LEU A 144 10.05 12.94 -22.48
C LEU A 144 9.82 13.20 -23.97
N THR A 145 9.42 12.17 -24.71
CA THR A 145 8.95 12.34 -26.08
C THR A 145 7.58 13.04 -26.10
N LEU A 146 7.22 13.69 -27.21
CA LEU A 146 5.90 14.34 -27.35
C LEU A 146 4.73 13.35 -27.15
N ALA A 147 4.91 12.10 -27.59
CA ALA A 147 3.93 11.04 -27.38
C ALA A 147 3.77 10.70 -25.89
N GLU A 148 4.86 10.61 -25.13
CA GLU A 148 4.81 10.37 -23.67
C GLU A 148 4.19 11.55 -22.93
N TYR A 149 4.47 12.79 -23.35
CA TYR A 149 3.84 13.98 -22.77
C TYR A 149 2.31 13.99 -22.98
N VAL A 150 1.85 13.65 -24.19
CA VAL A 150 0.42 13.52 -24.49
C VAL A 150 -0.21 12.37 -23.70
N ASP A 151 0.42 11.20 -23.67
CA ASP A 151 -0.06 10.04 -22.91
C ASP A 151 -0.17 10.35 -21.41
N ARG A 152 0.79 11.11 -20.89
CA ARG A 152 0.82 11.62 -19.51
C ARG A 152 -0.30 12.63 -19.21
N MET A 153 -0.78 13.40 -20.18
CA MET A 153 -1.95 14.27 -19.94
C MET A 153 -3.27 13.48 -19.89
N PHE A 154 -3.42 12.45 -20.71
CA PHE A 154 -4.71 11.74 -20.84
C PHE A 154 -4.90 10.58 -19.85
N ARG A 155 -3.84 10.09 -19.20
CA ARG A 155 -3.90 8.90 -18.34
C ARG A 155 -3.85 9.15 -16.84
N HIS A 156 -3.54 10.36 -16.38
CA HIS A 156 -3.54 10.65 -14.96
C HIS A 156 -4.96 10.57 -14.41
N SER A 157 -5.20 9.69 -13.44
CA SER A 157 -6.54 9.47 -12.87
C SER A 157 -6.92 10.50 -11.79
N GLY A 158 -6.09 11.52 -11.62
CA GLY A 158 -6.27 12.59 -10.65
C GLY A 158 -5.71 12.24 -9.28
N ASP A 159 -6.13 13.03 -8.31
CA ASP A 159 -5.78 12.87 -6.91
C ASP A 159 -6.91 12.16 -6.16
N ARG A 160 -6.60 11.58 -4.99
CA ARG A 160 -7.59 10.91 -4.12
C ARG A 160 -8.11 9.58 -4.71
N VAL A 161 -7.28 8.89 -5.49
CA VAL A 161 -7.64 7.65 -6.21
C VAL A 161 -8.03 6.52 -5.25
N LEU A 162 -7.36 6.41 -4.10
CA LEU A 162 -7.63 5.40 -3.08
C LEU A 162 -9.11 5.47 -2.65
N GLY A 163 -9.57 6.66 -2.28
CA GLY A 163 -10.93 6.85 -1.79
C GLY A 163 -12.01 6.60 -2.84
N GLN A 164 -11.74 6.96 -4.11
CA GLN A 164 -12.68 6.69 -5.20
C GLN A 164 -12.89 5.18 -5.43
N TRP A 165 -11.85 4.38 -5.25
CA TRP A 165 -11.96 2.93 -5.41
C TRP A 165 -12.52 2.23 -4.18
N LEU A 166 -12.20 2.71 -2.97
CA LEU A 166 -12.81 2.23 -1.75
C LEU A 166 -14.34 2.36 -1.81
N GLU A 167 -14.87 3.51 -2.25
CA GLU A 167 -16.31 3.71 -2.41
C GLU A 167 -16.93 2.70 -3.39
N ARG A 168 -16.27 2.44 -4.52
CA ARG A 168 -16.73 1.46 -5.53
C ARG A 168 -16.70 0.02 -5.02
N MET A 169 -15.76 -0.30 -4.15
CA MET A 169 -15.54 -1.66 -3.66
C MET A 169 -16.13 -1.92 -2.28
N LYS A 170 -16.70 -0.90 -1.61
CA LYS A 170 -17.14 -0.97 -0.22
C LYS A 170 -17.96 -2.21 0.10
N GLU A 171 -19.01 -2.48 -0.68
CA GLU A 171 -19.92 -3.61 -0.50
C GLU A 171 -19.38 -4.95 -1.06
N LYS A 172 -18.13 -4.99 -1.52
CA LYS A 172 -17.51 -6.14 -2.18
C LYS A 172 -16.52 -6.88 -1.28
N ARG A 173 -16.37 -6.44 -0.03
CA ARG A 173 -15.45 -7.01 0.96
C ARG A 173 -14.02 -7.12 0.42
N PRO A 174 -13.42 -5.99 -0.02
CA PRO A 174 -12.16 -6.02 -0.74
C PRO A 174 -11.01 -6.44 0.18
N LEU A 175 -9.95 -6.98 -0.44
CA LEU A 175 -8.61 -6.93 0.13
C LEU A 175 -8.00 -5.56 -0.22
N VAL A 176 -7.75 -4.77 0.82
CA VAL A 176 -7.02 -3.51 0.71
C VAL A 176 -5.57 -3.75 1.11
N VAL A 177 -4.64 -3.34 0.25
CA VAL A 177 -3.20 -3.47 0.46
C VAL A 177 -2.61 -2.08 0.53
N LEU A 178 -2.00 -1.74 1.64
CA LEU A 178 -1.30 -0.48 1.84
C LEU A 178 0.21 -0.73 1.84
N ASP A 179 0.83 -0.44 0.70
CA ASP A 179 2.24 -0.61 0.41
C ASP A 179 2.84 0.73 -0.08
N SER A 180 2.37 1.84 0.51
CA SER A 180 2.74 3.17 0.06
C SER A 180 4.12 3.62 0.55
N ALA A 181 4.75 4.44 -0.30
CA ALA A 181 5.91 5.26 0.04
C ALA A 181 5.47 6.66 0.52
N GLY A 182 6.40 7.46 1.05
CA GLY A 182 6.11 8.87 1.38
C GLY A 182 5.66 9.16 2.80
N GLY A 183 5.89 8.27 3.78
CA GLY A 183 5.60 8.54 5.19
C GLY A 183 4.11 8.69 5.56
N ILE A 184 3.20 8.56 4.58
CA ILE A 184 1.74 8.76 4.74
C ILE A 184 0.95 7.47 4.98
N GLY A 185 1.60 6.34 5.28
CA GLY A 185 0.92 5.06 5.45
C GLY A 185 -0.22 5.09 6.49
N VAL A 186 -0.03 5.80 7.61
CA VAL A 186 -1.08 6.01 8.62
C VAL A 186 -2.25 6.84 8.08
N LEU A 187 -2.00 7.82 7.21
CA LEU A 187 -3.05 8.63 6.59
C LEU A 187 -3.91 7.77 5.65
N GLU A 188 -3.28 6.96 4.79
CA GLU A 188 -4.00 6.02 3.93
C GLU A 188 -4.82 5.01 4.75
N TYR A 189 -4.23 4.49 5.83
CA TYR A 189 -4.92 3.62 6.77
C TYR A 189 -6.18 4.28 7.34
N ARG A 190 -6.10 5.53 7.82
CA ARG A 190 -7.26 6.27 8.34
C ARG A 190 -8.35 6.43 7.29
N ILE A 191 -7.98 6.75 6.04
CA ILE A 191 -8.94 6.84 4.93
C ILE A 191 -9.67 5.51 4.73
N VAL A 192 -8.97 4.38 4.79
CA VAL A 192 -9.58 3.05 4.68
C VAL A 192 -10.57 2.79 5.82
N ILE A 193 -10.16 3.02 7.07
CA ILE A 193 -11.03 2.81 8.24
C ILE A 193 -12.27 3.70 8.17
N GLU A 194 -12.12 4.98 7.84
CA GLU A 194 -13.23 5.94 7.79
C GLU A 194 -14.22 5.61 6.67
N GLN A 195 -13.73 5.29 5.47
CA GLN A 195 -14.60 5.08 4.31
C GLN A 195 -15.29 3.73 4.29
N LEU A 196 -14.56 2.66 4.64
CA LEU A 196 -15.17 1.33 4.75
C LEU A 196 -15.99 1.21 6.03
N GLY A 197 -15.62 1.94 7.08
CA GLY A 197 -16.38 2.05 8.32
C GLY A 197 -16.72 0.66 8.88
N GLY A 198 -18.02 0.39 9.04
CA GLY A 198 -18.52 -0.87 9.58
C GLY A 198 -18.58 -2.05 8.61
N THR A 199 -18.19 -1.88 7.35
CA THR A 199 -18.27 -2.94 6.33
C THR A 199 -17.12 -3.95 6.50
N PRO A 200 -17.32 -5.25 6.25
CA PRO A 200 -16.23 -6.23 6.31
C PRO A 200 -15.23 -6.05 5.17
N TYR A 201 -13.93 -6.14 5.44
CA TYR A 201 -12.85 -6.11 4.45
C TYR A 201 -11.60 -6.82 5.00
N PHE A 202 -10.62 -7.02 4.14
CA PHE A 202 -9.29 -7.50 4.52
C PHE A 202 -8.28 -6.38 4.33
N LEU A 203 -7.28 -6.34 5.21
CA LEU A 203 -6.24 -5.33 5.19
C LEU A 203 -4.88 -6.01 5.27
N LEU A 204 -4.04 -5.75 4.27
CA LEU A 204 -2.63 -6.09 4.27
C LEU A 204 -1.83 -4.79 4.43
N LEU A 205 -0.99 -4.70 5.46
CA LEU A 205 -0.03 -3.60 5.62
C LEU A 205 1.38 -4.13 5.42
N ASP A 206 2.17 -3.39 4.66
CA ASP A 206 3.62 -3.60 4.54
C ASP A 206 4.41 -2.67 5.47
N ASP A 207 5.69 -2.96 5.68
CA ASP A 207 6.61 -2.33 6.64
C ASP A 207 5.97 -1.88 7.97
N VAL A 208 5.31 -2.79 8.68
CA VAL A 208 4.71 -2.50 10.01
C VAL A 208 5.75 -2.17 11.09
N HIS A 209 7.04 -2.40 10.82
CA HIS A 209 8.16 -1.96 11.66
C HIS A 209 8.77 -0.61 11.24
N HIS A 210 8.24 -0.01 10.17
CA HIS A 210 8.63 1.32 9.71
C HIS A 210 7.66 2.39 10.26
N LEU A 211 8.12 3.64 10.31
CA LEU A 211 7.33 4.79 10.76
C LEU A 211 5.97 4.88 10.03
N LYS A 212 5.90 4.38 8.79
CA LYS A 212 4.73 4.44 7.92
C LYS A 212 3.51 3.66 8.44
N HIS A 213 3.69 2.49 9.07
CA HIS A 213 2.57 1.61 9.44
C HIS A 213 2.59 1.05 10.87
N PHE A 214 3.61 1.34 11.69
CA PHE A 214 3.64 0.83 13.07
C PHE A 214 2.40 1.24 13.90
N ARG A 215 1.91 2.47 13.72
CA ARG A 215 0.69 2.96 14.40
C ARG A 215 -0.57 2.29 13.86
N SER A 216 -0.60 1.98 12.56
CA SER A 216 -1.69 1.20 11.95
C SER A 216 -1.75 -0.21 12.54
N LEU A 217 -0.60 -0.88 12.71
CA LEU A 217 -0.52 -2.18 13.38
C LEU A 217 -0.98 -2.10 14.84
N GLN A 218 -0.54 -1.07 15.58
CA GLN A 218 -0.98 -0.86 16.97
C GLN A 218 -2.51 -0.71 17.04
N ASP A 219 -3.10 0.09 16.16
CA ASP A 219 -4.54 0.29 16.12
C ASP A 219 -5.29 -1.03 15.81
N ILE A 220 -4.85 -1.79 14.79
CA ILE A 220 -5.38 -3.12 14.47
C ILE A 220 -5.34 -4.05 15.69
N LYS A 221 -4.24 -4.05 16.45
CA LYS A 221 -4.07 -4.92 17.65
C LYS A 221 -4.97 -4.52 18.82
N HIS A 222 -5.38 -3.26 18.92
CA HIS A 222 -6.22 -2.78 20.02
C HIS A 222 -7.72 -2.73 19.67
N GLN A 223 -8.07 -2.81 18.39
CA GLN A 223 -9.47 -2.79 17.95
C GLN A 223 -10.09 -4.20 17.91
N PRO A 224 -11.16 -4.45 18.70
CA PRO A 224 -11.85 -5.76 18.70
C PRO A 224 -12.52 -6.13 17.38
N SER A 225 -12.72 -5.15 16.49
CA SER A 225 -13.27 -5.38 15.16
C SER A 225 -12.28 -6.06 14.22
N PHE A 226 -10.99 -6.12 14.55
CA PHE A 226 -9.99 -6.80 13.75
C PHE A 226 -9.66 -8.20 14.26
N SER A 227 -9.34 -9.08 13.32
CA SER A 227 -8.76 -10.40 13.58
C SER A 227 -7.52 -10.58 12.72
N ILE A 228 -6.36 -10.82 13.34
CA ILE A 228 -5.10 -11.05 12.62
C ILE A 228 -5.13 -12.45 12.00
N LEU A 229 -5.01 -12.53 10.68
CA LEU A 229 -4.96 -13.78 9.91
C LEU A 229 -3.52 -14.28 9.74
N GLY A 230 -2.54 -13.38 9.85
CA GLY A 230 -1.11 -13.66 9.86
C GLY A 230 -0.33 -12.37 10.07
N GLU A 231 0.87 -12.47 10.64
CA GLU A 231 1.81 -11.36 10.74
C GLU A 231 3.26 -11.88 10.76
N SER A 232 4.19 -11.03 10.34
CA SER A 232 5.63 -11.24 10.52
C SER A 232 6.27 -9.95 10.97
N ALA A 233 6.80 -9.93 12.19
CA ALA A 233 7.57 -8.78 12.68
C ALA A 233 8.91 -8.65 11.94
N GLU A 234 9.53 -9.79 11.62
CA GLU A 234 10.80 -9.90 10.89
C GLU A 234 10.66 -9.36 9.47
N HIS A 235 9.66 -9.82 8.72
CA HIS A 235 9.42 -9.39 7.35
C HIS A 235 8.50 -8.17 7.22
N GLY A 236 8.01 -7.63 8.35
CA GLY A 236 7.35 -6.34 8.37
C GLY A 236 5.93 -6.30 7.81
N TRP A 237 5.13 -7.35 7.91
CA TRP A 237 3.75 -7.32 7.41
C TRP A 237 2.71 -7.81 8.41
N VAL A 238 1.46 -7.36 8.21
CA VAL A 238 0.27 -7.91 8.87
C VAL A 238 -0.86 -8.08 7.87
N LEU A 239 -1.53 -9.24 7.92
CA LEU A 239 -2.79 -9.50 7.23
C LEU A 239 -3.90 -9.63 8.29
N ALA A 240 -4.91 -8.77 8.20
CA ALA A 240 -6.03 -8.76 9.14
C ALA A 240 -7.38 -8.75 8.41
N ALA A 241 -8.41 -9.27 9.07
CA ALA A 241 -9.79 -9.16 8.66
C ALA A 241 -10.53 -8.18 9.59
N HIS A 242 -11.27 -7.24 9.00
CA HIS A 242 -12.19 -6.38 9.73
C HIS A 242 -13.59 -7.00 9.75
N ARG A 243 -14.17 -7.13 10.95
CA ARG A 243 -15.49 -7.71 11.24
C ARG A 243 -15.70 -9.05 10.56
N ASP A 244 -14.83 -10.01 10.88
CA ASP A 244 -14.92 -11.36 10.35
C ASP A 244 -16.13 -12.13 10.93
N GLU A 245 -17.28 -12.04 10.25
CA GLU A 245 -18.48 -12.82 10.59
C GLU A 245 -18.28 -14.34 10.44
N ARG A 246 -17.20 -14.81 9.78
CA ARG A 246 -16.87 -16.23 9.57
C ARG A 246 -15.75 -16.75 10.48
N ALA A 247 -15.21 -15.93 11.39
CA ALA A 247 -14.31 -16.39 12.45
C ALA A 247 -15.06 -17.06 13.61
N ASN A 248 -16.36 -16.80 13.74
CA ASN A 248 -17.22 -17.31 14.81
C ASN A 248 -18.06 -18.55 14.41
N LYS A 249 -17.69 -19.24 13.32
CA LYS A 249 -18.29 -20.51 12.89
C LYS A 249 -17.19 -21.51 12.56
#